data_AF-A0A7C5SAC8-F1
#
_entry.id   AF-A0A7C5SAC8-F1
#
_cell.length_a   1.000
_cell.length_b   1.000
_cell.length_c   1.000
_cell.angle_alpha   90.00
_cell.angle_beta   90.00
_cell.angle_gamma   90.00
#
_symmetry.space_group_name_H-M   'P 1'
#
loop_
_entity.id
_entity.type
_entity.pdbx_description
1 polymer ?
#
loop_
_entity_poly.entity_id
_entity_poly.type
_entity_poly.pdbx_seq_one_letter_code
_entity_poly.pdbx_strand_id
1 'polypeptide(L)'
;MKDILYRIFIYPIKSFFDRIVEFLPNLLSSIIIVALGFLIALVVRKILVKFLDIINADKFCQRVGLTDSLKKGGLGDKPSVLISKAVFWLIVVSFGTMSLYALRLPAIEDLLERFFLYLPNIFVAVVIVVAGVLLGNFFSRATLIASVNAGIRYSSLISRGVKTGILILATTMALEQLGIGKDTVIVAFTILFGGFVFALSLAFGLAGKDIAEEYLRKRLKEEGKKKNDIQHL
;
A
#
# COMPACT_ATOMS: atom_id res chain seq x y z
N MET A 1 -2.07 -29.72 42.07
CA MET A 1 -3.34 -29.62 41.31
C MET A 1 -4.03 -28.25 41.50
N LYS A 2 -4.08 -27.68 42.71
CA LYS A 2 -4.66 -26.35 42.96
C LYS A 2 -3.95 -25.18 42.23
N ASP A 3 -2.61 -25.21 42.12
CA ASP A 3 -1.86 -24.18 41.37
C ASP A 3 -2.11 -24.16 39.86
N ILE A 4 -2.38 -25.34 39.28
CA ILE A 4 -2.67 -25.48 37.85
C ILE A 4 -4.06 -24.90 37.55
N LEU A 5 -5.03 -25.19 38.41
CA LEU A 5 -6.39 -24.65 38.32
C LEU A 5 -6.41 -23.11 38.50
N TYR A 6 -5.58 -22.58 39.40
CA TYR A 6 -5.44 -21.13 39.60
C TYR A 6 -4.84 -20.42 38.37
N ARG A 7 -3.78 -20.98 37.77
CA ARG A 7 -3.15 -20.39 36.57
C ARG A 7 -4.01 -20.48 35.31
N ILE A 8 -4.81 -21.53 35.16
CA ILE A 8 -5.64 -21.74 33.96
C ILE A 8 -6.95 -20.95 34.04
N PHE A 9 -7.60 -20.88 35.21
CA PHE A 9 -8.91 -20.25 35.33
C PHE A 9 -8.86 -18.87 35.98
N ILE A 10 -8.13 -18.71 37.08
CA ILE A 10 -8.21 -17.49 37.90
C ILE A 10 -7.31 -16.38 37.33
N TYR A 11 -6.12 -16.72 36.83
CA TYR A 11 -5.20 -15.73 36.28
C TYR A 11 -5.74 -14.98 35.05
N PRO A 12 -6.35 -15.63 34.04
CA PRO A 12 -6.97 -14.92 32.92
C PRO A 12 -8.11 -14.02 33.40
N ILE A 13 -9.03 -14.54 34.23
CA ILE A 13 -10.18 -13.77 34.75
C ILE A 13 -9.71 -12.54 35.53
N LYS A 14 -8.69 -12.69 36.38
CA LYS A 14 -8.10 -11.58 37.12
C LYS A 14 -7.49 -10.54 36.16
N SER A 15 -6.75 -10.99 35.14
CA SER A 15 -6.16 -10.07 34.15
C SER A 15 -7.21 -9.33 33.30
N PHE A 16 -8.35 -9.98 32.99
CA PHE A 16 -9.48 -9.34 32.31
C PHE A 16 -10.15 -8.30 33.22
N PHE A 17 -10.33 -8.63 34.49
CA PHE A 17 -10.91 -7.72 35.47
C PHE A 17 -9.99 -6.51 35.73
N ASP A 18 -8.69 -6.73 35.86
CA ASP A 18 -7.69 -5.66 36.02
C ASP A 18 -7.72 -4.72 34.80
N ARG A 19 -7.82 -5.24 33.57
CA ARG A 19 -7.98 -4.43 32.34
C ARG A 19 -9.30 -3.63 32.30
N ILE A 20 -10.40 -4.19 32.80
CA ILE A 20 -11.70 -3.48 32.88
C ILE A 20 -11.60 -2.34 33.91
N VAL A 21 -10.96 -2.58 35.04
CA VAL A 21 -10.75 -1.58 36.09
C VAL A 21 -9.83 -0.46 35.62
N GLU A 22 -8.81 -0.76 34.81
CA GLU A 22 -7.94 0.25 34.19
C GLU A 22 -8.61 1.02 33.04
N PHE A 23 -9.53 0.37 32.30
CA PHE A 23 -10.30 1.03 31.23
C PHE A 23 -11.33 2.03 31.77
N LEU A 24 -11.93 1.75 32.93
CA LEU A 24 -12.98 2.58 33.53
C LEU A 24 -12.58 4.05 33.76
N PRO A 25 -11.41 4.38 34.37
CA PRO A 25 -10.96 5.76 34.53
C PRO A 25 -10.58 6.43 33.20
N ASN A 26 -10.03 5.69 32.24
CA ASN A 26 -9.70 6.21 30.90
C ASN A 26 -10.97 6.52 30.09
N LEU A 27 -11.97 5.64 30.18
CA LEU A 27 -13.30 5.86 29.61
C LEU A 27 -13.95 7.11 30.22
N LEU A 28 -13.88 7.26 31.55
CA LEU A 28 -14.39 8.46 32.22
C LEU A 28 -13.66 9.72 31.71
N SER A 29 -12.33 9.66 31.60
CA SER A 29 -11.50 10.78 31.12
C SER A 29 -11.85 11.18 29.69
N SER A 30 -12.06 10.22 28.80
CA SER A 30 -12.54 10.46 27.44
C SER A 30 -13.92 11.09 27.39
N ILE A 31 -14.88 10.56 28.16
CA ILE A 31 -16.24 11.11 28.23
C ILE A 31 -16.17 12.57 28.70
N ILE A 32 -15.33 12.86 29.71
CA ILE A 32 -15.09 14.23 30.18
C ILE A 32 -14.50 15.10 29.08
N ILE A 33 -13.52 14.62 28.32
CA ILE A 33 -12.91 15.36 27.21
C ILE A 33 -13.93 15.67 26.10
N VAL A 34 -14.78 14.70 25.72
CA VAL A 34 -15.86 14.94 24.74
C VAL A 34 -16.87 15.94 25.28
N ALA A 35 -17.29 15.80 26.54
CA ALA A 35 -18.23 16.72 27.17
C ALA A 35 -17.68 18.14 27.22
N LEU A 36 -16.41 18.31 27.61
CA LEU A 36 -15.72 19.60 27.61
C LEU A 36 -15.56 20.15 26.19
N GLY A 37 -15.14 19.34 25.24
CA GLY A 37 -15.01 19.74 23.84
C GLY A 37 -16.33 20.20 23.23
N PHE A 38 -17.43 19.52 23.55
CA PHE A 38 -18.77 19.91 23.12
C PHE A 38 -19.21 21.23 23.77
N LEU A 39 -18.99 21.41 25.08
CA LEU A 39 -19.27 22.66 25.78
C LEU A 39 -18.47 23.83 25.18
N ILE A 40 -17.17 23.65 24.97
CA ILE A 40 -16.29 24.65 24.36
C ILE A 40 -16.77 24.97 22.94
N ALA A 41 -17.09 23.96 22.13
CA ALA A 41 -17.58 24.16 20.77
C ALA A 41 -18.89 24.98 20.76
N LEU A 42 -19.82 24.72 21.68
CA LEU A 42 -21.05 25.51 21.82
C LEU A 42 -20.77 26.97 22.19
N VAL A 43 -19.84 27.22 23.11
CA VAL A 43 -19.45 28.57 23.53
C VAL A 43 -18.78 29.30 22.36
N VAL A 44 -17.79 28.68 21.72
CA VAL A 44 -17.07 29.25 20.58
C VAL A 44 -18.01 29.54 19.42
N ARG A 45 -18.93 28.62 19.10
CA ARG A 45 -19.97 28.85 18.08
C ARG A 45 -20.80 30.09 18.40
N LYS A 46 -21.26 30.26 19.65
CA LYS A 46 -22.04 31.45 20.06
C LYS A 46 -21.23 32.73 19.95
N ILE A 47 -19.95 32.71 20.34
CA ILE A 47 -19.05 33.86 20.24
C ILE A 47 -18.81 34.21 18.77
N LEU A 48 -18.52 33.22 17.93
CA LEU A 48 -18.28 33.42 16.50
C LEU A 48 -19.49 33.99 15.79
N VAL A 49 -20.70 33.44 16.03
CA VAL A 49 -21.92 34.00 15.43
C VAL A 49 -22.08 35.47 15.81
N LYS A 50 -21.95 35.81 17.10
CA LYS A 50 -22.04 37.21 17.56
C LYS A 50 -20.95 38.10 16.94
N PHE A 51 -19.72 37.61 16.85
CA PHE A 51 -18.61 38.36 16.29
C PHE A 51 -18.79 38.61 14.79
N LEU A 52 -19.17 37.59 14.02
CA LEU A 52 -19.44 37.70 12.59
C LEU A 52 -20.66 38.59 12.30
N ASP A 53 -21.68 38.57 13.17
CA ASP A 53 -22.83 39.48 13.10
C ASP A 53 -22.40 40.95 13.36
N ILE A 54 -21.55 41.20 14.36
CA ILE A 54 -21.04 42.55 14.70
C ILE A 54 -20.25 43.17 13.55
N ILE A 55 -19.37 42.39 12.90
CA ILE A 55 -18.59 42.87 11.75
C ILE A 55 -19.41 42.96 10.44
N ASN A 56 -20.71 42.68 10.48
CA ASN A 56 -21.60 42.66 9.32
C ASN A 56 -21.07 41.76 8.17
N ALA A 57 -20.43 40.63 8.50
CA ALA A 57 -19.89 39.70 7.51
C ALA A 57 -20.99 39.24 6.53
N ASP A 58 -22.22 39.08 7.02
CA ASP A 58 -23.37 38.74 6.19
C ASP A 58 -23.70 39.80 5.13
N LYS A 59 -23.60 41.10 5.45
CA LYS A 59 -23.82 42.17 4.47
C LYS A 59 -22.70 42.24 3.43
N PHE A 60 -21.47 41.93 3.84
CA PHE A 60 -20.34 41.85 2.92
C PHE A 60 -20.50 40.68 1.95
N CYS A 61 -20.80 39.47 2.44
CA CYS A 61 -21.06 38.29 1.62
C CYS A 61 -22.29 38.45 0.70
N GLN A 62 -23.30 39.21 1.13
CA GLN A 62 -24.46 39.54 0.30
C GLN A 62 -24.11 40.50 -0.85
N ARG A 63 -23.23 41.48 -0.65
CA ARG A 63 -22.73 42.35 -1.74
C ARG A 63 -21.88 41.60 -2.77
N VAL A 64 -21.20 40.54 -2.34
CA VAL A 64 -20.36 39.69 -3.20
C VAL A 64 -21.18 38.58 -3.90
N GLY A 65 -22.50 38.47 -3.63
CA GLY A 65 -23.39 37.49 -4.26
C GLY A 65 -23.26 36.06 -3.73
N LEU A 66 -22.50 35.86 -2.66
CA LEU A 66 -22.25 34.53 -2.06
C LEU A 66 -23.52 33.93 -1.43
N THR A 67 -24.36 34.80 -0.87
CA THR A 67 -25.63 34.41 -0.22
C THR A 67 -26.65 33.84 -1.20
N ASP A 68 -26.66 34.30 -2.45
CA ASP A 68 -27.59 33.82 -3.48
C ASP A 68 -27.17 32.44 -4.04
N SER A 69 -25.86 32.19 -4.13
CA SER A 69 -25.33 30.87 -4.50
C SER A 69 -25.59 29.81 -3.41
N LEU A 70 -25.49 30.19 -2.14
CA LEU A 70 -25.81 29.33 -0.99
C LEU A 70 -27.31 28.97 -0.91
N LYS A 71 -28.19 29.94 -1.16
CA LYS A 71 -29.65 29.71 -1.23
C LYS A 71 -30.05 28.80 -2.39
N LYS A 72 -29.42 28.95 -3.57
CA LYS A 72 -29.64 28.07 -4.72
C LYS A 72 -29.18 26.62 -4.46
N GLY A 73 -28.20 26.43 -3.57
CA GLY A 73 -27.73 25.12 -3.12
C GLY A 73 -28.58 24.47 -2.00
N GLY A 74 -29.73 25.04 -1.65
CA GLY A 74 -30.64 24.49 -0.63
C GLY A 74 -30.22 24.78 0.82
N LEU A 75 -29.19 25.60 1.04
CA LEU A 75 -28.75 26.02 2.37
C LEU A 75 -29.37 27.39 2.70
N GLY A 76 -30.44 27.38 3.51
CA GLY A 76 -31.17 28.58 3.93
C GLY A 76 -30.50 29.38 5.06
N ASP A 77 -29.40 28.89 5.62
CA ASP A 77 -28.69 29.51 6.74
C ASP A 77 -27.81 30.68 6.29
N LYS A 78 -27.64 31.69 7.15
CA LYS A 78 -26.72 32.82 6.91
C LYS A 78 -25.26 32.33 6.77
N PRO A 79 -24.42 32.96 5.93
CA PRO A 79 -23.00 32.59 5.79
C PRO A 79 -22.25 32.53 7.13
N SER A 80 -22.54 33.47 8.04
CA SER A 80 -21.94 33.50 9.38
C SER A 80 -22.29 32.29 10.25
N VAL A 81 -23.50 31.75 10.09
CA VAL A 81 -23.96 30.54 10.79
C VAL A 81 -23.31 29.29 10.20
N LEU A 82 -23.13 29.24 8.88
CA LEU A 82 -22.44 28.13 8.21
C LEU A 82 -20.98 28.04 8.63
N ILE A 83 -20.25 29.15 8.62
CA ILE A 83 -18.85 29.21 9.08
C ILE A 83 -18.76 28.78 10.55
N SER A 84 -19.64 29.29 11.40
CA SER A 84 -19.67 28.92 12.81
C SER A 84 -20.02 27.44 13.03
N LYS A 85 -20.83 26.83 12.16
CA LYS A 85 -21.17 25.40 12.19
C LYS A 85 -20.01 24.53 11.71
N ALA A 86 -19.26 24.98 10.71
CA ALA A 86 -18.03 24.32 10.25
C ALA A 86 -16.96 24.32 11.35
N VAL A 87 -16.73 25.46 11.99
CA VAL A 87 -15.79 25.58 13.12
C VAL A 87 -16.25 24.73 14.32
N PHE A 88 -17.55 24.70 14.62
CA PHE A 88 -18.10 23.82 15.64
C PHE A 88 -17.75 22.35 15.37
N TRP A 89 -17.97 21.85 14.15
CA TRP A 89 -17.65 20.48 13.78
C TRP A 89 -16.15 20.19 13.84
N LEU A 90 -15.31 21.14 13.44
CA LEU A 90 -13.85 21.03 13.54
C LEU A 90 -13.42 20.84 15.00
N ILE A 91 -13.95 21.66 15.92
CA ILE A 91 -13.66 21.55 17.35
C ILE A 91 -14.14 20.20 17.91
N VAL A 92 -15.38 19.79 17.58
CA VAL A 92 -15.93 18.51 18.06
C VAL A 92 -15.09 17.33 17.57
N VAL A 93 -14.68 17.30 16.30
CA VAL A 93 -13.83 16.24 15.75
C VAL A 93 -12.46 16.24 16.43
N SER A 94 -11.85 17.41 16.63
CA SER A 94 -10.53 17.52 17.28
C SER A 94 -10.55 16.98 18.71
N PHE A 95 -11.55 17.38 19.51
CA PHE A 95 -11.73 16.86 20.86
C PHE A 95 -12.14 15.39 20.89
N GLY A 96 -12.90 14.94 19.88
CA GLY A 96 -13.22 13.52 19.69
C GLY A 96 -11.96 12.68 19.50
N THR A 97 -11.04 13.15 18.66
CA THR A 97 -9.72 12.51 18.48
C THR A 97 -8.91 12.51 19.79
N MET A 98 -8.85 13.62 20.52
CA MET A 98 -8.18 13.66 21.83
C MET A 98 -8.80 12.69 22.86
N SER A 99 -10.12 12.56 22.83
CA SER A 99 -10.85 11.61 23.66
C SER A 99 -10.49 10.15 23.32
N LEU A 100 -10.34 9.83 22.04
CA LEU A 100 -9.88 8.50 21.60
C LEU A 100 -8.45 8.19 22.08
N TYR A 101 -7.57 9.20 22.11
CA TYR A 101 -6.25 9.06 22.73
C TYR A 101 -6.31 8.89 24.25
N ALA A 102 -7.22 9.60 24.93
CA ALA A 102 -7.40 9.47 26.37
C ALA A 102 -7.94 8.10 26.80
N LEU A 103 -8.61 7.39 25.89
CA LEU A 103 -9.01 5.99 26.07
C LEU A 103 -7.80 5.05 26.27
N ARG A 104 -6.59 5.47 25.86
CA ARG A 104 -5.33 4.69 25.92
C ARG A 104 -5.55 3.24 25.53
N LEU A 105 -6.36 3.02 24.50
CA LEU A 105 -6.61 1.69 24.00
C LEU A 105 -5.36 1.27 23.23
N PRO A 106 -4.60 0.27 23.70
CA PRO A 106 -3.42 -0.21 22.99
C PRO A 106 -3.76 -0.63 21.56
N ALA A 107 -5.01 -1.08 21.34
CA ALA A 107 -5.53 -1.39 20.03
C ALA A 107 -5.54 -0.18 19.06
N ILE A 108 -5.79 1.04 19.53
CA ILE A 108 -5.78 2.24 18.66
C ILE A 108 -4.35 2.67 18.37
N GLU A 109 -3.46 2.63 19.38
CA GLU A 109 -2.04 2.94 19.24
C GLU A 109 -1.36 1.95 18.27
N ASP A 110 -1.61 0.65 18.41
CA ASP A 110 -1.12 -0.40 17.50
C ASP A 110 -1.62 -0.19 16.07
N LEU A 111 -2.88 0.22 15.88
CA LEU A 111 -3.43 0.49 14.56
C LEU A 111 -2.79 1.71 13.91
N LEU A 112 -2.55 2.78 14.68
CA LEU A 112 -1.85 3.97 14.20
C LEU A 112 -0.39 3.65 13.86
N GLU A 113 0.33 2.93 14.72
CA GLU A 113 1.70 2.51 14.45
C GLU A 113 1.78 1.66 13.17
N ARG A 114 0.90 0.65 13.03
CA ARG A 114 0.79 -0.16 11.81
C ARG A 114 0.47 0.69 10.58
N PHE A 115 -0.40 1.68 10.71
CA PHE A 115 -0.73 2.60 9.62
C PHE A 115 0.49 3.42 9.18
N PHE A 116 1.25 3.98 10.13
CA PHE A 116 2.48 4.71 9.82
C PHE A 116 3.56 3.80 9.22
N LEU A 117 3.70 2.56 9.69
CA LEU A 117 4.63 1.58 9.13
C LEU A 117 4.18 1.05 7.75
N TYR A 118 2.90 1.16 7.41
CA TYR A 118 2.36 0.80 6.10
C TYR A 118 2.61 1.87 5.03
N LEU A 119 2.74 3.14 5.44
CA LEU A 119 2.92 4.26 4.51
C LEU A 119 4.20 4.16 3.66
N PRO A 120 5.39 3.83 4.22
CA PRO A 120 6.58 3.55 3.43
C PRO A 120 6.39 2.41 2.43
N ASN A 121 5.63 1.38 2.80
CA ASN A 121 5.38 0.23 1.93
C ASN A 121 4.53 0.62 0.71
N ILE A 122 3.50 1.46 0.90
CA ILE A 122 2.73 1.99 -0.23
C ILE A 122 3.65 2.77 -1.18
N PHE A 123 4.50 3.63 -0.64
CA PHE A 123 5.45 4.41 -1.45
C PHE A 123 6.37 3.50 -2.26
N VAL A 124 6.97 2.50 -1.62
CA VAL A 124 7.83 1.51 -2.29
C VAL A 124 7.06 0.74 -3.37
N ALA A 125 5.82 0.32 -3.11
CA ALA A 125 4.98 -0.37 -4.09
C ALA A 125 4.75 0.49 -5.34
N VAL A 126 4.45 1.79 -5.17
CA VAL A 126 4.30 2.74 -6.28
C VAL A 126 5.60 2.87 -7.06
N VAL A 127 6.73 3.02 -6.38
CA VAL A 127 8.06 3.09 -7.01
C VAL A 127 8.36 1.82 -7.81
N ILE A 128 8.07 0.64 -7.27
CA ILE A 128 8.25 -0.64 -7.95
C ILE A 128 7.40 -0.71 -9.23
N VAL A 129 6.13 -0.31 -9.18
CA VAL A 129 5.26 -0.33 -10.38
C VAL A 129 5.79 0.64 -11.43
N VAL A 130 6.17 1.86 -11.04
CA VAL A 130 6.75 2.86 -11.96
C VAL A 130 8.04 2.32 -12.59
N ALA A 131 8.95 1.79 -11.77
CA ALA A 131 10.20 1.17 -12.24
C ALA A 131 9.92 -0.01 -13.18
N GLY A 132 8.95 -0.87 -12.84
CA GLY A 132 8.54 -1.99 -13.66
C GLY A 132 8.01 -1.58 -15.04
N VAL A 133 7.21 -0.51 -15.11
CA VAL A 133 6.74 0.04 -16.40
C VAL A 133 7.91 0.61 -17.20
N LEU A 134 8.82 1.35 -16.57
CA LEU A 134 9.99 1.92 -17.23
C LEU A 134 10.92 0.83 -17.78
N LEU A 135 11.32 -0.12 -16.93
CA LEU A 135 12.16 -1.26 -17.30
C LEU A 135 11.47 -2.13 -18.35
N GLY A 136 10.18 -2.41 -18.18
CA GLY A 136 9.39 -3.18 -19.14
C GLY A 136 9.38 -2.53 -20.53
N ASN A 137 9.23 -1.21 -20.60
CA ASN A 137 9.31 -0.48 -21.87
C ASN A 137 10.74 -0.48 -22.44
N PHE A 138 11.75 -0.29 -21.61
CA PHE A 138 13.15 -0.28 -22.03
C PHE A 138 13.57 -1.64 -22.62
N PHE A 139 13.40 -2.72 -21.86
CA PHE A 139 13.78 -4.06 -22.27
C PHE A 139 12.94 -4.59 -23.42
N SER A 140 11.65 -4.24 -23.50
CA SER A 140 10.81 -4.57 -24.65
C SER A 140 11.36 -3.95 -25.94
N ARG A 141 11.74 -2.67 -25.91
CA ARG A 141 12.33 -1.99 -27.07
C ARG A 141 13.68 -2.58 -27.45
N ALA A 142 14.57 -2.79 -26.47
CA ALA A 142 15.86 -3.42 -26.70
C ALA A 142 15.70 -4.81 -27.35
N THR A 143 14.76 -5.61 -26.83
CA THR A 143 14.46 -6.95 -27.36
C THR A 143 13.87 -6.89 -28.76
N LEU A 144 12.98 -5.92 -29.03
CA LEU A 144 12.41 -5.73 -30.37
C LEU A 144 13.50 -5.44 -31.40
N ILE A 145 14.40 -4.50 -31.10
CA ILE A 145 15.51 -4.13 -31.98
C ILE A 145 16.43 -5.33 -32.21
N ALA A 146 16.83 -6.03 -31.15
CA ALA A 146 17.66 -7.22 -31.25
C ALA A 146 16.99 -8.33 -32.09
N SER A 147 15.69 -8.55 -31.89
CA SER A 147 14.94 -9.60 -32.58
C SER A 147 14.74 -9.28 -34.07
N VAL A 148 14.49 -8.02 -34.41
CA VAL A 148 14.39 -7.56 -35.80
C VAL A 148 15.74 -7.68 -36.50
N ASN A 149 16.83 -7.26 -35.85
CA ASN A 149 18.19 -7.38 -36.39
C ASN A 149 18.63 -8.84 -36.58
N ALA A 150 18.13 -9.76 -35.75
CA ALA A 150 18.38 -11.19 -35.87
C ALA A 150 17.48 -11.89 -36.91
N GLY A 151 16.60 -11.16 -37.62
CA GLY A 151 15.71 -11.74 -38.63
C GLY A 151 14.57 -12.59 -38.04
N ILE A 152 14.25 -12.44 -36.75
CA ILE A 152 13.22 -13.25 -36.10
C ILE A 152 11.83 -12.77 -36.52
N ARG A 153 11.08 -13.67 -37.18
CA ARG A 153 9.75 -13.40 -37.74
C ARG A 153 8.70 -12.95 -36.70
N TYR A 154 8.86 -13.36 -35.43
CA TYR A 154 7.93 -13.07 -34.32
C TYR A 154 8.46 -12.02 -33.34
N SER A 155 9.32 -11.09 -33.78
CA SER A 155 9.97 -10.07 -32.94
C SER A 155 9.01 -9.24 -32.05
N SER A 156 7.82 -8.89 -32.56
CA SER A 156 6.78 -8.17 -31.82
C SER A 156 6.14 -8.98 -30.69
N LEU A 157 6.02 -10.31 -30.86
CA LEU A 157 5.49 -11.19 -29.81
C LEU A 157 6.51 -11.37 -28.68
N ILE A 158 7.79 -11.54 -29.02
CA ILE A 158 8.86 -11.68 -28.04
C ILE A 158 9.01 -10.40 -27.22
N SER A 159 9.02 -9.24 -27.87
CA SER A 159 9.14 -7.95 -27.17
C SER A 159 7.95 -7.66 -26.25
N ARG A 160 6.73 -8.01 -26.67
CA ARG A 160 5.53 -7.95 -25.80
C ARG A 160 5.64 -8.93 -24.64
N GLY A 161 6.11 -10.15 -24.88
CA GLY A 161 6.35 -11.16 -23.84
C GLY A 161 7.29 -10.64 -22.75
N VAL A 162 8.41 -10.03 -23.13
CA VAL A 162 9.36 -9.40 -22.20
C VAL A 162 8.70 -8.29 -21.38
N LYS A 163 7.95 -7.38 -22.04
CA LYS A 163 7.24 -6.31 -21.34
C LYS A 163 6.25 -6.87 -20.32
N THR A 164 5.43 -7.82 -20.74
CA THR A 164 4.40 -8.44 -19.89
C THR A 164 5.04 -9.19 -18.73
N GLY A 165 6.13 -9.91 -18.95
CA GLY A 165 6.86 -10.61 -17.90
C GLY A 165 7.38 -9.65 -16.83
N ILE A 166 8.03 -8.55 -17.23
CA ILE A 166 8.54 -7.54 -16.29
C ILE A 166 7.38 -6.87 -15.53
N LEU A 167 6.26 -6.60 -16.20
CA LEU A 167 5.10 -5.97 -15.57
C LEU A 167 4.42 -6.90 -14.56
N ILE A 168 4.33 -8.20 -14.86
CA ILE A 168 3.83 -9.22 -13.91
C ILE A 168 4.74 -9.26 -12.69
N LEU A 169 6.06 -9.33 -12.87
CA LEU A 169 7.03 -9.34 -11.77
C LEU A 169 6.88 -8.10 -10.87
N ALA A 170 6.84 -6.91 -11.48
CA ALA A 170 6.68 -5.67 -10.74
C ALA A 170 5.34 -5.60 -10.00
N THR A 171 4.26 -6.11 -10.60
CA THR A 171 2.93 -6.15 -9.96
C THR A 171 2.94 -7.10 -8.78
N THR A 172 3.51 -8.30 -8.93
CA THR A 172 3.65 -9.27 -7.84
C THR A 172 4.48 -8.69 -6.69
N MET A 173 5.62 -8.05 -6.98
CA MET A 173 6.45 -7.37 -5.97
C MET A 173 5.72 -6.21 -5.28
N ALA A 174 4.90 -5.46 -6.02
CA ALA A 174 4.09 -4.40 -5.43
C ALA A 174 3.01 -4.95 -4.49
N LEU A 175 2.33 -6.04 -4.88
CA LEU A 175 1.38 -6.75 -4.01
C LEU A 175 2.05 -7.30 -2.75
N GLU A 176 3.28 -7.81 -2.89
CA GLU A 176 4.13 -8.25 -1.78
C GLU A 176 4.38 -7.11 -0.79
N GLN A 177 4.79 -5.94 -1.31
CA GLN A 177 5.07 -4.76 -0.50
C GLN A 177 3.82 -4.23 0.20
N LEU A 178 2.66 -4.27 -0.47
CA LEU A 178 1.37 -3.91 0.10
C LEU A 178 0.87 -4.92 1.15
N GLY A 179 1.58 -6.02 1.38
CA GLY A 179 1.20 -7.04 2.36
C GLY A 179 -0.09 -7.80 2.00
N ILE A 180 -0.56 -7.70 0.74
CA ILE A 180 -1.80 -8.33 0.29
C ILE A 180 -1.51 -9.81 0.07
N GLY A 181 -1.84 -10.63 1.07
CA GLY A 181 -1.64 -12.08 1.01
C GLY A 181 -0.20 -12.45 0.65
N LYS A 182 0.78 -11.74 1.23
CA LYS A 182 2.21 -11.80 0.85
C LYS A 182 2.70 -13.22 0.59
N ASP A 183 2.57 -14.11 1.57
CA ASP A 183 3.03 -15.50 1.45
C ASP A 183 2.27 -16.27 0.37
N THR A 184 0.95 -16.11 0.31
CA THR A 184 0.10 -16.73 -0.70
C THR A 184 0.50 -16.29 -2.11
N VAL A 185 0.71 -14.98 -2.32
CA VAL A 185 1.10 -14.39 -3.60
C VAL A 185 2.49 -14.87 -4.01
N ILE A 186 3.47 -14.85 -3.10
CA ILE A 186 4.83 -15.33 -3.37
C ILE A 186 4.80 -16.81 -3.73
N VAL A 187 4.11 -17.65 -2.95
CA VAL A 187 4.05 -19.10 -3.20
C VAL A 187 3.35 -19.40 -4.52
N ALA A 188 2.19 -18.78 -4.78
CA ALA A 188 1.46 -18.97 -6.04
C ALA A 188 2.30 -18.54 -7.25
N PHE A 189 2.94 -17.37 -7.18
CA PHE A 189 3.83 -16.89 -8.22
C PHE A 189 5.03 -17.82 -8.42
N THR A 190 5.68 -18.26 -7.33
CA THR A 190 6.84 -19.16 -7.37
C THR A 190 6.49 -20.49 -8.04
N ILE A 191 5.32 -21.06 -7.72
CA ILE A 191 4.85 -22.30 -8.33
C ILE A 191 4.55 -22.10 -9.82
N LEU A 192 3.81 -21.05 -10.17
CA LEU A 192 3.43 -20.76 -11.57
C LEU A 192 4.65 -20.43 -12.43
N PHE A 193 5.46 -19.48 -11.97
CA PHE A 193 6.65 -19.03 -12.69
C PHE A 193 7.73 -20.10 -12.71
N GLY A 194 7.98 -20.75 -11.57
CA GLY A 194 8.90 -21.88 -11.48
C GLY A 194 8.50 -23.02 -12.40
N GLY A 195 7.21 -23.40 -12.43
CA GLY A 195 6.69 -24.40 -13.35
C GLY A 195 6.83 -24.00 -14.82
N PHE A 196 6.52 -22.76 -15.16
CA PHE A 196 6.67 -22.24 -16.52
C PHE A 196 8.13 -22.21 -16.99
N VAL A 197 9.04 -21.68 -16.17
CA VAL A 197 10.48 -21.64 -16.45
C VAL A 197 11.05 -23.05 -16.55
N PHE A 198 10.63 -23.96 -15.68
CA PHE A 198 11.04 -25.36 -15.70
C PHE A 198 10.58 -26.06 -16.99
N ALA A 199 9.32 -25.86 -17.40
CA ALA A 199 8.80 -26.41 -18.65
C ALA A 199 9.56 -25.88 -19.87
N LEU A 200 9.83 -24.57 -19.94
CA LEU A 200 10.65 -23.99 -21.01
C LEU A 200 12.07 -24.54 -21.00
N SER A 201 12.70 -24.61 -19.82
CA SER A 201 14.07 -25.13 -19.68
C SER A 201 14.17 -26.57 -20.18
N LEU A 202 13.18 -27.42 -19.87
CA LEU A 202 13.10 -28.80 -20.38
C LEU A 202 12.86 -28.83 -21.89
N ALA A 203 11.94 -28.01 -22.42
CA ALA A 203 11.64 -27.98 -23.84
C ALA A 203 12.87 -27.58 -24.67
N PHE A 204 13.57 -26.51 -24.26
CA PHE A 204 14.81 -26.09 -24.93
C PHE A 204 15.96 -27.07 -24.71
N GLY A 205 16.10 -27.66 -23.52
CA GLY A 205 17.13 -28.65 -23.22
C GLY A 205 17.00 -29.92 -24.05
N LEU A 206 15.78 -30.44 -24.21
CA LEU A 206 15.51 -31.61 -25.03
C LEU A 206 15.63 -31.30 -26.52
N ALA A 207 15.09 -30.18 -27.01
CA ALA A 207 15.18 -29.79 -28.42
C ALA A 207 16.60 -29.43 -28.86
N GLY A 208 17.42 -28.88 -27.96
CA GLY A 208 18.81 -28.49 -28.23
C GLY A 208 19.83 -29.61 -28.11
N LYS A 209 19.42 -30.80 -27.64
CA LYS A 209 20.34 -31.92 -27.34
C LYS A 209 21.18 -32.32 -28.56
N ASP A 210 20.56 -32.47 -29.72
CA ASP A 210 21.25 -32.94 -30.93
C ASP A 210 22.25 -31.90 -31.44
N ILE A 211 21.88 -30.61 -31.38
CA ILE A 211 22.76 -29.49 -31.74
C ILE A 211 23.96 -29.42 -30.79
N ALA A 212 23.72 -29.60 -29.49
CA ALA A 212 24.77 -29.63 -28.49
C ALA A 212 25.72 -30.82 -28.68
N GLU A 213 25.19 -32.01 -28.99
CA GLU A 213 26.00 -33.19 -29.31
C GLU A 213 26.89 -32.94 -30.52
N GLU A 214 26.35 -32.37 -31.60
CA GLU A 214 27.12 -32.11 -32.81
C GLU A 214 28.21 -31.05 -32.59
N TYR A 215 27.89 -29.98 -31.84
CA TYR A 215 28.86 -28.94 -31.49
C TYR A 215 30.03 -29.50 -30.67
N LEU A 216 29.74 -30.33 -29.65
CA LEU A 216 30.75 -31.02 -28.84
C LEU A 216 31.62 -31.97 -29.68
N ARG A 217 31.01 -32.77 -30.56
CA ARG A 217 31.75 -33.67 -31.45
C ARG A 217 32.69 -32.91 -32.39
N LYS A 218 32.28 -31.76 -32.95
CA LYS A 218 33.14 -30.93 -33.81
C LYS A 218 34.32 -30.36 -33.03
N ARG A 219 34.08 -29.78 -31.85
CA ARG A 219 35.14 -29.22 -30.99
C ARG A 219 36.16 -30.27 -30.56
N LEU A 220 35.70 -31.46 -30.13
CA LEU A 220 36.58 -32.56 -29.72
C LEU A 220 37.44 -33.10 -30.88
N LYS A 221 36.90 -33.12 -32.11
CA LYS A 221 37.68 -33.50 -33.31
C LYS A 221 38.75 -32.46 -33.69
N GLU A 222 38.47 -31.18 -33.54
CA GLU A 222 39.44 -30.10 -33.81
C GLU A 222 40.59 -30.08 -32.79
N GLU A 223 40.29 -30.28 -31.51
CA GLU A 223 41.32 -30.40 -30.47
C GLU A 223 42.19 -31.66 -30.66
N GLY A 224 41.59 -32.78 -31.07
CA GLY A 224 42.32 -33.99 -31.42
C GLY A 224 43.28 -33.81 -32.59
N LYS A 225 42.89 -33.03 -33.62
CA LYS A 225 43.76 -32.70 -34.76
C LYS A 225 44.92 -31.80 -34.37
N LYS A 226 44.67 -30.71 -33.62
CA LYS A 226 45.75 -29.82 -33.14
C LYS A 226 46.80 -30.54 -32.30
N LYS A 227 46.41 -31.56 -31.53
CA LYS A 227 47.34 -32.32 -30.68
C LYS A 227 48.26 -33.26 -31.49
N ASN A 228 47.78 -33.79 -32.62
CA ASN A 228 48.60 -34.61 -33.53
C ASN A 228 49.59 -33.78 -34.34
N ASP A 229 49.23 -32.57 -34.77
CA ASP A 229 50.16 -31.71 -35.53
C ASP A 229 51.36 -31.23 -34.67
N ILE A 230 51.19 -31.13 -33.35
CA ILE A 230 52.27 -30.75 -32.42
C ILE A 230 53.22 -31.93 -32.13
N GLN A 231 52.80 -33.18 -32.35
CA GLN A 231 53.66 -34.36 -32.20
C GLN A 231 54.55 -34.63 -33.44
N HIS A 232 54.35 -33.91 -34.53
CA HIS A 232 55.12 -34.02 -35.77
C HIS A 232 56.13 -32.87 -35.98
N LEU A 233 56.34 -32.03 -34.97
CA LEU A 233 57.41 -31.01 -34.89
C LEU A 233 58.43 -31.42 -33.83
#